data_AF-A0A7Y0SP15-F1
#
_entry.id   AF-A0A7Y0SP15-F1
#
_cell.length_a   1.000
_cell.length_b   1.000
_cell.length_c   1.000
_cell.angle_alpha   90.00
_cell.angle_beta   90.00
_cell.angle_gamma   90.00
#
_symmetry.space_group_name_H-M   'P 1'
#
loop_
_entity.id
_entity.type
_entity.pdbx_description
1 polymer ?
#
loop_
_entity_poly.entity_id
_entity_poly.type
_entity_poly.pdbx_seq_one_letter_code
_entity_poly.pdbx_strand_id
1 'polypeptide(L)'
;PFYSYHISKVVHSSPKLGVNNVVKLLTFGNNYTGNSEICTLFLREKFRQGLNGRLMSKCRFLMMAEHPERFSETIFAEMRGVSDDEGNSPFWQWLQEHFFSIDFTLADYLTGIG
;
A
#
# COMPACT_ATOMS: atom_id res chain seq x y z
N PRO A 1 -9.20 -4.80 -9.88
CA PRO A 1 -9.31 -5.16 -8.44
C PRO A 1 -8.12 -4.60 -7.68
N PHE A 2 -8.31 -4.10 -6.45
CA PHE A 2 -7.19 -3.65 -5.60
C PHE A 2 -6.65 -4.84 -4.80
N TYR A 3 -5.35 -5.13 -4.93
CA TYR A 3 -4.71 -6.25 -4.25
C TYR A 3 -3.75 -5.77 -3.18
N SER A 4 -3.63 -6.52 -2.09
CA SER A 4 -2.75 -6.21 -0.96
C SER A 4 -2.28 -7.48 -0.26
N TYR A 5 -1.15 -7.38 0.44
CA TYR A 5 -0.72 -8.40 1.38
C TYR A 5 -1.15 -8.04 2.81
N HIS A 6 -1.99 -8.87 3.42
CA HIS A 6 -2.36 -8.74 4.81
C HIS A 6 -1.36 -9.46 5.71
N ILE A 7 -0.79 -8.76 6.70
CA ILE A 7 0.10 -9.35 7.71
C ILE A 7 -0.76 -9.98 8.81
N SER A 8 -0.74 -11.31 8.91
CA SER A 8 -1.38 -12.06 10.00
C SER A 8 -0.33 -12.72 10.90
N LYS A 9 -0.77 -13.22 12.06
CA LYS A 9 0.03 -14.04 12.96
C LYS A 9 -0.64 -15.40 13.12
N VAL A 10 0.14 -16.46 13.00
CA VAL A 10 -0.30 -17.83 13.27
C VAL A 10 0.54 -18.38 14.42
N VAL A 11 -0.13 -19.03 15.37
CA VAL A 11 0.53 -19.68 16.51
C VAL A 11 0.68 -21.16 16.18
N HIS A 12 1.92 -21.62 16.06
CA HIS A 12 2.24 -23.03 15.91
C HIS A 12 2.67 -23.59 17.27
N SER A 13 1.78 -24.41 17.88
CA SER A 13 2.05 -25.07 19.15
C SER A 13 2.26 -26.57 18.93
N SER A 14 3.39 -27.08 19.38
CA SER A 14 3.71 -28.50 19.40
C SER A 14 3.93 -28.96 20.84
N PRO A 15 2.91 -29.54 21.50
CA PRO A 15 3.05 -30.04 22.87
C PRO A 15 4.13 -31.11 23.00
N LYS A 16 4.30 -31.96 21.98
CA LYS A 16 5.34 -33.00 21.96
C LYS A 16 6.76 -32.43 21.95
N LEU A 17 6.97 -31.26 21.36
CA LEU A 17 8.28 -30.59 21.31
C LEU A 17 8.42 -29.51 22.39
N GLY A 18 7.35 -29.20 23.14
CA GLY A 18 7.34 -28.10 24.11
C GLY A 18 7.49 -26.72 23.47
N VAL A 19 7.19 -26.59 22.17
CA VAL A 19 7.42 -25.36 21.39
C VAL A 19 6.11 -24.63 21.12
N ASN A 20 6.12 -23.32 21.30
CA ASN A 20 5.04 -22.42 20.89
C ASN A 20 5.64 -21.24 20.12
N ASN A 21 5.51 -21.26 18.79
CA ASN A 21 6.09 -20.29 17.89
C ASN A 21 5.00 -19.40 17.28
N VAL A 22 5.16 -18.09 17.41
CA VAL A 22 4.30 -17.11 16.72
C VAL A 22 4.99 -16.70 15.43
N VAL A 23 4.38 -17.05 14.30
CA VAL A 23 4.92 -16.77 12.97
C VAL A 23 4.08 -15.68 12.30
N LYS A 24 4.73 -14.72 11.64
CA LYS A 24 4.06 -13.73 10.79
C LYS A 24 3.88 -14.28 9.37
N LEU A 25 2.71 -14.07 8.78
CA LEU A 25 2.38 -14.50 7.43
C LEU A 25 1.90 -13.31 6.59
N LEU A 26 2.30 -13.27 5.32
CA LEU A 26 1.74 -12.38 4.30
C LEU A 26 0.69 -13.15 3.51
N THR A 27 -0.55 -12.69 3.53
CA THR A 27 -1.65 -13.28 2.77
C THR A 27 -2.07 -12.35 1.64
N PHE A 28 -1.95 -12.79 0.40
CA PHE A 28 -2.40 -12.04 -0.77
C PHE A 28 -3.94 -12.05 -0.86
N GLY A 29 -4.54 -10.88 -1.05
CA GLY A 29 -5.99 -10.76 -1.15
C GLY A 29 -6.43 -9.36 -1.59
N ASN A 30 -7.73 -9.10 -1.52
CA ASN A 30 -8.38 -7.86 -1.97
C ASN A 30 -9.29 -7.26 -0.88
N ASN A 31 -8.80 -7.26 0.36
CA ASN A 31 -9.56 -6.95 1.58
C ASN A 31 -10.19 -5.54 1.59
N TYR A 32 -9.72 -4.62 0.75
CA TYR A 32 -10.19 -3.23 0.67
C TYR A 32 -11.22 -3.00 -0.45
N THR A 33 -11.76 -4.05 -1.06
CA THR A 33 -12.77 -3.93 -2.11
C THR A 33 -14.01 -3.21 -1.57
N GLY A 34 -14.40 -2.12 -2.23
CA GLY A 34 -15.55 -1.29 -1.83
C GLY A 34 -15.20 -0.12 -0.91
N ASN A 35 -13.95 -0.04 -0.44
CA ASN A 35 -13.47 1.11 0.33
C ASN A 35 -13.01 2.23 -0.63
N SER A 36 -13.14 3.48 -0.17
CA SER A 36 -12.67 4.66 -0.85
C SER A 36 -11.18 4.86 -0.59
N GLU A 37 -10.42 5.00 -1.67
CA GLU A 37 -8.98 5.25 -1.60
C GLU A 37 -8.68 6.74 -1.83
N ILE A 38 -7.80 7.29 -1.00
CA ILE A 38 -7.21 8.60 -1.23
C ILE A 38 -5.87 8.41 -1.94
N CYS A 39 -5.92 8.54 -3.26
CA CYS A 39 -4.75 8.39 -4.12
C CYS A 39 -3.93 9.70 -4.23
N THR A 40 -2.88 9.63 -5.04
CA THR A 40 -1.95 10.69 -5.50
C THR A 40 -2.16 12.08 -4.90
N LEU A 41 -1.23 12.47 -4.03
CA LEU A 41 -1.02 13.87 -3.64
C LEU A 41 0.26 14.38 -4.29
N PHE A 42 0.11 15.16 -5.35
CA PHE A 42 1.25 15.69 -6.09
C PHE A 42 1.14 17.20 -6.29
N LEU A 43 2.24 17.89 -6.02
CA LEU A 43 2.43 19.29 -6.37
C LEU A 43 3.70 19.41 -7.21
N ARG A 44 3.66 20.27 -8.24
CA ARG A 44 4.89 20.70 -8.92
C ARG A 44 5.80 21.39 -7.92
N GLU A 45 7.11 21.23 -8.09
CA GLU A 45 8.12 21.67 -7.14
C GLU A 45 7.94 23.12 -6.65
N LYS A 46 7.73 24.06 -7.58
CA LYS A 46 7.48 25.48 -7.26
C LYS A 46 6.27 25.76 -6.36
N PHE A 47 5.36 24.79 -6.20
CA PHE A 47 4.18 24.91 -5.34
C PHE A 47 4.30 24.12 -4.04
N ARG A 48 5.39 23.38 -3.81
CA ARG A 48 5.67 22.63 -2.56
C ARG A 48 6.18 23.56 -1.44
N GLN A 49 5.48 24.67 -1.24
CA GLN A 49 5.84 25.70 -0.28
C GLN A 49 4.64 26.04 0.61
N GLY A 50 4.95 26.52 1.82
CA GLY A 50 3.94 26.92 2.80
C GLY A 50 2.91 25.82 3.05
N LEU A 51 1.63 26.16 2.95
CA LEU A 51 0.51 25.28 3.29
C LEU A 51 -0.17 24.62 2.08
N ASN A 52 0.38 24.76 0.87
CA ASN A 52 -0.28 24.30 -0.36
C ASN A 52 -0.56 22.79 -0.35
N GLY A 53 0.40 21.97 0.09
CA GLY A 53 0.22 20.51 0.18
C GLY A 53 -0.86 20.13 1.19
N ARG A 54 -0.90 20.84 2.34
CA ARG A 54 -1.91 20.62 3.37
C ARG A 54 -3.30 21.06 2.92
N LEU A 55 -3.40 22.18 2.21
CA LEU A 55 -4.63 22.67 1.62
C LEU A 55 -5.16 21.65 0.61
N MET A 56 -4.34 21.24 -0.36
CA MET A 56 -4.72 20.24 -1.36
C MET A 56 -5.17 18.93 -0.71
N SER A 57 -4.45 18.47 0.32
CA SER A 57 -4.86 17.28 1.06
C SER A 57 -6.22 17.47 1.75
N LYS A 58 -6.47 18.63 2.36
CA LYS A 58 -7.74 18.96 3.04
C LYS A 58 -8.91 19.13 2.09
N CYS A 59 -8.70 19.69 0.90
CA CYS A 59 -9.76 19.80 -0.11
C CYS A 59 -10.36 18.44 -0.47
N ARG A 60 -9.54 17.38 -0.51
CA ARG A 60 -10.04 16.00 -0.71
C ARG A 60 -11.00 15.57 0.41
N PHE A 61 -10.60 15.79 1.67
CA PHE A 61 -11.46 15.49 2.83
C PHE A 61 -12.71 16.36 2.90
N LEU A 62 -12.63 17.63 2.48
CA LEU A 62 -13.80 18.51 2.40
C LEU A 62 -14.79 18.00 1.34
N MET A 63 -14.32 17.55 0.18
CA MET A 63 -15.17 16.95 -0.85
C MET A 63 -15.87 15.67 -0.33
N MET A 64 -15.16 14.85 0.44
CA MET A 64 -15.75 13.67 1.10
C MET A 64 -16.80 14.05 2.15
N ALA A 65 -16.54 15.12 2.92
CA ALA A 65 -17.47 15.59 3.94
C ALA A 65 -18.74 16.22 3.35
N GLU A 66 -18.64 16.90 2.20
CA GLU A 66 -19.77 17.54 1.51
C GLU A 66 -20.66 16.52 0.78
N HIS A 67 -20.08 15.40 0.33
CA HIS A 67 -20.79 14.37 -0.44
C HIS A 67 -20.55 12.96 0.13
N PRO A 68 -20.91 12.69 1.40
CA PRO A 68 -20.59 11.44 2.07
C PRO A 68 -21.22 10.22 1.38
N GLU A 69 -22.34 10.38 0.67
CA GLU A 69 -23.02 9.31 -0.06
C GLU A 69 -22.21 8.74 -1.25
N ARG A 70 -21.17 9.46 -1.68
CA ARG A 70 -20.29 9.05 -2.78
C ARG A 70 -19.09 8.23 -2.31
N PHE A 71 -18.84 8.15 -1.01
CA PHE A 71 -17.66 7.52 -0.43
C PHE A 71 -18.08 6.45 0.58
N SER A 72 -17.21 5.46 0.76
CA SER A 72 -17.41 4.47 1.81
C SER A 72 -17.07 5.06 3.19
N GLU A 73 -17.66 4.52 4.24
CA GLU A 73 -17.33 4.90 5.63
C GLU A 73 -15.85 4.70 5.98
N THR A 74 -15.19 3.71 5.37
CA THR A 74 -13.77 3.43 5.60
C THR A 74 -12.92 3.94 4.43
N ILE A 75 -12.10 4.94 4.71
CA ILE A 75 -11.12 5.47 3.76
C ILE A 75 -9.73 4.92 4.04
N PHE A 76 -8.93 4.69 2.99
CA PHE A 76 -7.53 4.29 3.13
C PHE A 76 -6.63 5.02 2.11
N ALA A 77 -5.32 4.92 2.29
CA ALA A 77 -4.34 5.42 1.34
C ALA A 77 -3.16 4.45 1.28
N GLU A 78 -2.75 4.07 0.07
CA GLU A 78 -1.50 3.34 -0.13
C GLU A 78 -0.33 4.32 -0.14
N MET A 79 0.67 4.04 0.69
CA MET A 79 1.89 4.83 0.76
C MET A 79 3.00 4.07 0.04
N ARG A 80 3.87 4.81 -0.66
CA ARG A 80 5.03 4.20 -1.32
C ARG A 80 5.88 3.43 -0.30
N GLY A 81 6.26 2.22 -0.69
CA GLY A 81 7.20 1.39 0.05
C GLY A 81 8.61 1.98 0.09
N VAL A 82 9.51 1.28 0.78
CA VAL A 82 10.92 1.64 0.85
C VAL A 82 11.61 1.28 -0.47
N SER A 83 12.35 2.24 -1.01
CA SER A 83 13.32 2.04 -2.09
C SER A 83 14.66 2.67 -1.69
N ASP A 84 15.76 2.10 -2.16
CA ASP A 84 17.09 2.70 -2.02
C ASP A 84 17.31 3.88 -2.99
N ASP A 85 18.49 4.51 -2.91
CA ASP A 85 18.85 5.66 -3.74
C ASP A 85 18.96 5.31 -5.25
N GLU A 86 19.15 4.03 -5.58
CA GLU A 86 19.18 3.51 -6.95
C GLU A 86 17.77 3.13 -7.46
N GLY A 87 16.76 3.20 -6.60
CA GLY A 87 15.36 2.89 -6.91
C GLY A 87 14.97 1.43 -6.66
N ASN A 88 15.84 0.61 -6.08
CA ASN A 88 15.55 -0.80 -5.82
C ASN A 88 14.70 -0.95 -4.55
N SER A 89 13.65 -1.77 -4.63
CA SER A 89 12.82 -2.13 -3.48
C SER A 89 13.23 -3.51 -2.93
N PRO A 90 13.70 -3.62 -1.68
CA PRO A 90 14.09 -4.91 -1.10
C PRO A 90 12.90 -5.87 -0.96
N PHE A 91 11.69 -5.33 -0.72
CA PHE A 91 10.47 -6.15 -0.69
C PHE A 91 10.16 -6.72 -2.07
N TRP A 92 10.27 -5.89 -3.11
CA TRP A 92 10.04 -6.36 -4.47
C TRP A 92 11.11 -7.36 -4.92
N GLN A 93 12.39 -7.09 -4.65
CA GLN A 93 13.48 -7.99 -5.00
C GLN A 93 13.25 -9.40 -4.43
N TRP A 94 12.90 -9.47 -3.13
CA TRP A 94 12.54 -10.73 -2.51
C TRP A 94 11.34 -11.40 -3.19
N LEU A 95 10.28 -10.63 -3.51
CA LEU A 95 9.10 -11.16 -4.18
C LEU A 95 9.43 -11.70 -5.58
N GLN A 96 10.24 -10.97 -6.34
CA GLN A 96 10.69 -11.33 -7.67
C GLN A 96 11.47 -12.63 -7.64
N GLU A 97 12.51 -12.73 -6.81
CA GLU A 97 13.35 -13.94 -6.69
C GLU A 97 12.54 -15.22 -6.41
N HIS A 98 11.42 -15.11 -5.69
CA HIS A 98 10.64 -16.26 -5.25
C HIS A 98 9.38 -16.52 -6.09
N PHE A 99 8.83 -15.52 -6.79
CA PHE A 99 7.51 -15.63 -7.42
C PHE A 99 7.43 -15.09 -8.86
N PHE A 100 8.37 -14.24 -9.32
CA PHE A 100 8.25 -13.58 -10.62
C PHE A 100 9.55 -13.56 -11.42
N SER A 101 9.48 -13.87 -12.71
CA SER A 101 10.62 -13.81 -13.63
C SER A 101 10.85 -12.42 -14.27
N ILE A 102 10.18 -11.36 -13.77
CA ILE A 102 10.19 -10.02 -14.38
C ILE A 102 10.86 -8.97 -13.47
N ASP A 103 11.60 -8.05 -14.08
CA ASP A 103 12.33 -6.97 -13.40
C ASP A 103 11.41 -5.89 -12.81
N PHE A 104 11.83 -5.26 -11.71
CA PHE A 104 11.05 -4.26 -10.95
C PHE A 104 10.64 -3.05 -11.78
N THR A 105 11.58 -2.50 -12.55
CA THR A 105 11.31 -1.31 -13.39
C THR A 105 10.26 -1.59 -14.44
N LEU A 106 10.21 -2.82 -14.97
CA LEU A 106 9.16 -3.24 -15.89
C LEU A 106 7.82 -3.43 -15.17
N ALA A 107 7.82 -4.01 -13.96
CA ALA A 107 6.60 -4.16 -13.16
C ALA A 107 5.99 -2.81 -12.76
N ASP A 108 6.80 -1.87 -12.24
CA ASP A 108 6.37 -0.54 -11.82
C ASP A 108 5.83 0.27 -13.02
N TYR A 109 6.51 0.23 -14.17
CA TYR A 109 6.04 0.84 -15.41
C TYR A 109 4.69 0.27 -15.87
N LEU A 110 4.52 -1.05 -15.85
CA LEU A 110 3.27 -1.70 -16.25
C LEU A 110 2.11 -1.36 -15.30
N THR A 111 2.38 -1.13 -14.01
CA THR A 111 1.37 -0.68 -13.04
C THR A 111 1.06 0.82 -13.13
N GLY A 112 2.01 1.65 -13.56
CA GLY A 112 1.84 3.12 -13.65
C GLY A 112 1.15 3.64 -14.91
N ILE A 113 0.98 2.81 -15.94
CA ILE A 113 0.24 3.13 -17.18
C ILE A 113 -1.22 2.62 -17.17
N GLY A 114 -1.62 1.92 -16.11
CA GLY A 114 -2.97 1.35 -15.93
C GLY A 114 -3.93 2.29 -15.22
#